data_AF-A0A1E5GRE1-F1
#
_entry.id   AF-A0A1E5GRE1-F1
#
_cell.length_a   1.000
_cell.length_b   1.000
_cell.length_c   1.000
_cell.angle_alpha   90.00
_cell.angle_beta   90.00
_cell.angle_gamma   90.00
#
_symmetry.space_group_name_H-M   'P 1'
#
loop_
_entity.id
_entity.type
_entity.pdbx_description
1 polymer ?
#
loop_
_entity_poly.entity_id
_entity_poly.type
_entity_poly.pdbx_seq_one_letter_code
_entity_poly.pdbx_strand_id
1 'polypeptide(L)'
;MEKKRLIALGILILFIGGAWYMKREKDLAELHDIQTDLANYLYNNYRLYTRKTSESDEVKKLYNKGNGSLSQEEYLKKMKETRVYSDIEKVEFTKFSVGPMKDLVVDFKINDVYSDDTSLSIISAETGKWLYSFNSMNNRNGYVLERKEKSTDKKMAEENIIYNNKGVE
;
A
#
# COMPACT_ATOMS: atom_id res chain seq x y z
N MET A 1 -3.70 -28.86 -18.89
CA MET A 1 -3.02 -27.64 -19.39
C MET A 1 -4.05 -26.53 -19.46
N GLU A 2 -4.22 -25.78 -18.37
CA GLU A 2 -5.16 -24.66 -18.36
C GLU A 2 -4.55 -23.47 -19.09
N LYS A 3 -5.35 -22.90 -20.00
CA LYS A 3 -4.99 -21.73 -20.80
C LYS A 3 -4.68 -20.57 -19.85
N LYS A 4 -3.40 -20.19 -19.76
CA LYS A 4 -2.99 -18.89 -19.21
C LYS A 4 -3.70 -17.80 -20.02
N ARG A 5 -4.84 -17.32 -19.51
CA ARG A 5 -5.43 -16.08 -19.96
C ARG A 5 -4.45 -15.00 -19.56
N LEU A 6 -3.63 -14.54 -20.51
CA LEU A 6 -3.03 -13.22 -20.40
C LEU A 6 -4.20 -12.26 -20.24
N ILE A 7 -4.46 -11.80 -19.02
CA ILE A 7 -5.16 -10.54 -18.81
C ILE A 7 -4.16 -9.51 -19.30
N ALA A 8 -4.15 -9.31 -20.62
CA ALA A 8 -3.54 -8.16 -21.22
C ALA A 8 -4.24 -6.97 -20.57
N LEU A 9 -3.48 -6.16 -19.83
CA LEU A 9 -3.95 -4.87 -19.36
C LEU A 9 -4.63 -4.18 -20.54
N GLY A 10 -5.95 -4.11 -20.48
CA GLY A 10 -6.75 -3.38 -21.46
C GLY A 10 -6.61 -1.88 -21.29
N ILE A 11 -5.72 -1.40 -20.42
CA ILE A 11 -5.37 0.01 -20.29
C ILE A 11 -4.33 0.35 -21.36
N LEU A 12 -4.79 0.34 -22.61
CA LEU A 12 -4.05 0.90 -23.74
C LEU A 12 -4.27 2.42 -23.70
N ILE A 13 -3.40 3.16 -23.02
CA ILE A 13 -3.44 4.63 -23.02
C ILE A 13 -2.89 5.13 -24.38
N LEU A 14 -3.74 5.08 -25.42
CA LEU A 14 -3.48 5.71 -26.71
C LEU A 14 -3.97 7.17 -26.67
N PHE A 15 -3.00 8.08 -26.61
CA PHE A 15 -3.18 9.53 -26.53
C PHE A 15 -3.47 10.21 -27.88
N ILE A 16 -4.25 9.60 -28.77
CA ILE A 16 -4.51 10.20 -30.10
C ILE A 16 -6.02 10.30 -30.34
N GLY A 17 -6.54 11.53 -30.21
CA GLY A 17 -7.81 11.92 -30.85
C GLY A 17 -9.08 11.69 -30.04
N GLY A 18 -9.22 12.42 -28.91
CA GLY A 18 -10.47 12.75 -28.21
C GLY A 18 -11.77 12.08 -28.66
N ALA A 19 -12.10 10.92 -28.08
CA ALA A 19 -13.46 10.45 -27.80
C ALA A 19 -13.35 9.15 -26.98
N TRP A 20 -13.66 9.21 -25.68
CA TRP A 20 -13.67 8.04 -24.80
C TRP A 20 -15.04 7.37 -24.89
N TYR A 21 -15.14 6.22 -25.56
CA TYR A 21 -16.29 5.33 -25.48
C TYR A 21 -15.80 3.90 -25.26
N MET A 22 -15.69 3.48 -23.99
CA MET A 22 -15.36 2.10 -23.61
C MET A 22 -16.27 1.61 -22.45
N LYS A 23 -16.49 0.29 -22.40
CA LYS A 23 -17.54 -0.39 -21.60
C LYS A 23 -17.26 -0.28 -20.10
N ARG A 24 -17.74 0.81 -19.49
CA ARG A 24 -17.70 1.11 -18.03
C ARG A 24 -17.76 -0.11 -17.12
N GLU A 25 -18.67 -1.05 -17.35
CA GLU A 25 -18.84 -2.23 -16.48
C GLU A 25 -17.62 -3.15 -16.44
N LYS A 26 -16.97 -3.41 -17.59
CA LYS A 26 -15.80 -4.30 -17.64
C LYS A 26 -14.58 -3.63 -17.00
N ASP A 27 -14.41 -2.33 -17.25
CA ASP A 27 -13.30 -1.55 -16.70
C ASP A 27 -13.45 -1.41 -15.18
N LEU A 28 -14.68 -1.22 -14.68
CA LEU A 28 -14.97 -1.20 -13.25
C LEU A 28 -14.69 -2.54 -12.58
N ALA A 29 -15.03 -3.66 -13.22
CA ALA A 29 -14.72 -4.99 -12.70
C ALA A 29 -13.20 -5.22 -12.60
N GLU A 30 -12.41 -4.80 -13.60
CA GLU A 30 -10.95 -4.89 -13.55
C GLU A 30 -10.37 -4.01 -12.44
N LEU A 31 -10.90 -2.80 -12.24
CA LEU A 31 -10.52 -1.95 -11.11
C LEU A 31 -10.91 -2.56 -9.77
N HIS A 32 -12.05 -3.25 -9.65
CA HIS A 32 -12.44 -3.97 -8.44
C HIS A 32 -11.50 -5.13 -8.13
N ASP A 33 -11.08 -5.88 -9.14
CA ASP A 33 -10.09 -6.95 -8.98
C ASP A 33 -8.76 -6.41 -8.46
N ILE A 34 -8.28 -5.31 -9.02
CA ILE A 34 -7.06 -4.61 -8.55
C ILE A 34 -7.20 -4.16 -7.10
N GLN A 35 -8.31 -3.50 -6.76
CA GLN A 35 -8.58 -3.03 -5.40
C GLN A 35 -8.61 -4.17 -4.39
N THR A 36 -9.27 -5.27 -4.76
CA THR A 36 -9.38 -6.45 -3.92
C THR A 36 -8.02 -7.11 -3.70
N ASP A 37 -7.22 -7.29 -4.75
CA ASP A 37 -5.89 -7.91 -4.64
C ASP A 37 -4.93 -7.02 -3.83
N LEU A 38 -4.95 -5.70 -4.05
CA LEU A 38 -4.15 -4.73 -3.30
C LEU A 38 -4.55 -4.67 -1.82
N ALA A 39 -5.84 -4.60 -1.50
CA ALA A 39 -6.33 -4.61 -0.12
C ALA A 39 -5.91 -5.89 0.61
N ASN A 40 -6.06 -7.05 -0.04
CA ASN A 40 -5.59 -8.32 0.50
C ASN A 40 -4.06 -8.35 0.67
N TYR A 41 -3.30 -7.81 -0.28
CA TYR A 41 -1.84 -7.74 -0.17
C TYR A 41 -1.41 -6.89 1.02
N LEU A 42 -1.99 -5.70 1.18
CA LEU A 42 -1.75 -4.82 2.34
C LEU A 42 -2.11 -5.53 3.64
N TYR A 43 -3.32 -6.05 3.75
CA TYR A 43 -3.84 -6.77 4.92
C TYR A 43 -2.91 -7.89 5.39
N ASN A 44 -2.43 -8.69 4.43
CA ASN A 44 -1.62 -9.87 4.71
C ASN A 44 -0.15 -9.57 4.99
N ASN A 45 0.41 -8.51 4.40
CA ASN A 45 1.85 -8.27 4.42
C ASN A 45 2.27 -7.07 5.26
N TYR A 46 1.35 -6.18 5.64
CA TYR A 46 1.68 -4.92 6.29
C TYR A 46 0.86 -4.65 7.55
N ARG A 47 1.43 -3.81 8.41
CA ARG A 47 0.81 -3.24 9.62
C ARG A 47 1.24 -1.78 9.75
N LEU A 48 0.49 -0.98 10.50
CA LEU A 48 0.90 0.36 10.84
C LEU A 48 1.60 0.36 12.20
N TYR A 49 2.50 1.33 12.41
CA TYR A 49 2.95 1.68 13.75
C TYR A 49 3.05 3.19 13.95
N THR A 50 2.82 3.59 15.20
CA THR A 50 3.20 4.90 15.75
C THR A 50 4.29 4.69 16.80
N ARG A 51 4.83 5.76 17.38
CA ARG A 51 5.77 5.68 18.50
C ARG A 51 5.21 6.41 19.70
N LYS A 52 5.36 5.84 20.89
CA LYS A 52 5.04 6.54 22.14
C LYS A 52 5.99 7.73 22.30
N THR A 53 5.45 8.94 22.26
CA THR A 53 6.27 10.16 22.21
C THR A 53 7.23 10.27 23.39
N SER A 54 6.73 10.11 24.63
CA SER A 54 7.54 10.21 25.86
C SER A 54 8.70 9.21 25.88
N GLU A 55 8.42 7.92 25.64
CA GLU A 55 9.43 6.87 25.60
C GLU A 55 10.44 7.11 24.46
N SER A 56 9.96 7.53 23.29
CA SER A 56 10.84 7.81 22.13
C SER A 56 11.77 8.99 22.38
N ASP A 57 11.32 10.00 23.10
CA ASP A 57 12.12 11.18 23.41
C ASP A 57 13.16 10.90 24.50
N GLU A 58 12.83 10.06 25.47
CA GLU A 58 13.81 9.55 26.44
C GLU A 58 14.92 8.75 25.73
N VAL A 59 14.57 7.85 24.82
CA VAL A 59 15.56 7.08 24.04
C VAL A 59 16.44 8.00 23.18
N LYS A 60 15.87 9.03 22.53
CA LYS A 60 16.66 10.02 21.77
C LYS A 60 17.62 10.81 22.67
N LYS A 61 17.19 11.20 23.87
CA LYS A 61 18.04 11.91 24.85
C LYS A 61 19.20 11.03 25.31
N LEU A 62 18.93 9.76 25.63
CA LEU A 62 19.97 8.81 26.04
C LEU A 62 20.95 8.48 24.92
N TYR A 63 20.54 8.49 23.65
CA TYR A 63 21.44 8.31 22.50
C TYR A 63 22.22 9.59 22.16
N ASN A 64 21.62 10.78 22.35
CA ASN A 64 22.23 12.08 22.13
C ASN A 64 23.03 12.20 20.82
N LYS A 65 22.42 11.80 19.69
CA LYS A 65 23.06 11.80 18.36
C LYS A 65 24.39 11.02 18.30
N GLY A 66 24.55 9.99 19.13
CA GLY A 66 25.77 9.18 19.24
C GLY A 66 26.74 9.65 20.33
N ASN A 67 26.47 10.77 21.00
CA ASN A 67 27.28 11.29 22.12
C ASN A 67 26.69 10.95 23.49
N GLY A 68 25.75 9.99 23.53
CA GLY A 68 25.01 9.62 24.73
C GLY A 68 25.50 8.33 25.37
N SER A 69 24.69 7.81 26.28
CA SER A 69 24.98 6.56 27.00
C SER A 69 24.56 5.30 26.22
N LEU A 70 23.76 5.44 25.17
CA LEU A 70 23.36 4.31 24.31
C LEU A 70 24.30 4.19 23.11
N SER A 71 24.72 2.96 22.82
CA SER A 71 25.25 2.62 21.50
C SER A 71 24.18 2.75 20.41
N GLN A 72 24.60 2.73 19.15
CA GLN A 72 23.67 2.75 18.01
C GLN A 72 22.74 1.52 18.00
N GLU A 73 23.25 0.34 18.35
CA GLU A 73 22.46 -0.89 18.39
C GLU A 73 21.38 -0.82 19.48
N GLU A 74 21.74 -0.38 20.69
CA GLU A 74 20.80 -0.20 21.79
C GLU A 74 19.75 0.87 21.48
N TYR A 75 20.16 1.96 20.82
CA TYR A 75 19.23 2.98 20.34
C TYR A 75 18.21 2.39 19.37
N LEU A 76 18.64 1.64 18.35
CA LEU A 76 17.74 1.03 17.37
C LEU A 76 16.78 0.03 18.03
N LYS A 77 17.29 -0.80 18.95
CA LYS A 77 16.49 -1.76 19.71
C LYS A 77 15.41 -1.06 20.55
N LYS A 78 15.82 -0.10 21.39
CA LYS A 78 14.90 0.67 22.24
C LYS A 78 13.90 1.47 21.42
N MET A 79 14.31 2.06 20.30
CA MET A 79 13.38 2.75 19.39
C MET A 79 12.35 1.79 18.77
N LYS A 80 12.71 0.53 18.49
CA LYS A 80 11.74 -0.50 18.05
C LYS A 80 10.75 -0.84 19.17
N GLU A 81 11.20 -0.89 20.43
CA GLU A 81 10.34 -1.14 21.60
C GLU A 81 9.32 -0.03 21.84
N THR A 82 9.59 1.21 21.43
CA THR A 82 8.62 2.32 21.54
C THR A 82 7.45 2.25 20.55
N ARG A 83 7.48 1.30 19.60
CA ARG A 83 6.48 1.19 18.54
C ARG A 83 5.17 0.62 19.09
N VAL A 84 4.07 1.29 18.76
CA VAL A 84 2.72 0.80 19.00
C VAL A 84 2.13 0.39 17.67
N TYR A 85 1.89 -0.91 17.52
CA TYR A 85 1.41 -1.50 16.28
C TYR A 85 -0.12 -1.51 16.22
N SER A 86 -0.65 -1.30 15.02
CA SER A 86 -2.06 -1.49 14.69
C SER A 86 -2.19 -2.26 13.39
N ASP A 87 -3.01 -3.29 13.40
CA ASP A 87 -3.31 -4.08 12.21
C ASP A 87 -4.13 -3.28 11.20
N ILE A 88 -4.05 -3.68 9.93
CA ILE A 88 -4.90 -3.13 8.87
C ILE A 88 -6.27 -3.78 8.99
N GLU A 89 -7.28 -2.97 9.22
CA GLU A 89 -8.66 -3.39 9.42
C GLU A 89 -9.56 -2.91 8.28
N LYS A 90 -9.21 -1.79 7.64
CA LYS A 90 -9.95 -1.16 6.54
C LYS A 90 -9.01 -0.57 5.49
N VAL A 91 -9.34 -0.71 4.21
CA VAL A 91 -8.68 -0.03 3.09
C VAL A 91 -9.73 0.68 2.24
N GLU A 92 -9.56 1.98 2.03
CA GLU A 92 -10.39 2.80 1.16
C GLU A 92 -9.59 3.29 -0.04
N PHE A 93 -10.07 2.99 -1.24
CA PHE A 93 -9.49 3.47 -2.48
C PHE A 93 -10.10 4.82 -2.83
N THR A 94 -9.23 5.80 -3.11
CA THR A 94 -9.65 7.20 -3.23
C THR A 94 -9.51 7.73 -4.65
N LYS A 95 -8.55 7.22 -5.42
CA LYS A 95 -8.32 7.65 -6.81
C LYS A 95 -7.55 6.60 -7.62
N PHE A 96 -7.86 6.56 -8.91
CA PHE A 96 -7.02 5.95 -9.93
C PHE A 96 -6.56 7.04 -10.88
N SER A 97 -5.28 7.03 -11.26
CA SER A 97 -4.78 7.98 -12.26
C SER A 97 -3.67 7.38 -13.11
N VAL A 98 -3.31 8.09 -14.18
CA VAL A 98 -2.19 7.74 -15.04
C VAL A 98 -0.95 8.52 -14.59
N GLY A 99 0.06 7.80 -14.15
CA GLY A 99 1.35 8.36 -13.77
C GLY A 99 2.16 8.86 -14.98
N PRO A 100 3.26 9.60 -14.74
CA PRO A 100 4.08 10.18 -15.80
C PRO A 100 4.71 9.13 -16.72
N MET A 101 4.88 7.90 -16.23
CA MET A 101 5.43 6.78 -16.99
C MET A 101 4.34 5.91 -17.64
N LYS A 102 3.09 6.40 -17.70
CA LYS A 102 1.89 5.68 -18.17
C LYS A 102 1.55 4.44 -17.34
N ASP A 103 1.98 4.43 -16.10
CA ASP A 103 1.63 3.48 -15.06
C ASP A 103 0.28 3.83 -14.43
N LEU A 104 -0.44 2.82 -13.94
CA LEU A 104 -1.67 3.04 -13.17
C LEU A 104 -1.30 3.34 -11.72
N VAL A 105 -1.60 4.55 -11.25
CA VAL A 105 -1.42 4.96 -9.86
C VAL A 105 -2.71 4.75 -9.10
N VAL A 106 -2.61 4.11 -7.93
CA VAL A 106 -3.74 3.81 -7.04
C VAL A 106 -3.53 4.50 -5.71
N ASP A 107 -4.36 5.49 -5.41
CA ASP A 107 -4.37 6.20 -4.12
C ASP A 107 -5.32 5.51 -3.14
N PHE A 108 -4.87 5.29 -1.92
CA PHE A 108 -5.65 4.60 -0.89
C PHE A 108 -5.43 5.16 0.51
N LYS A 109 -6.32 4.77 1.42
CA LYS A 109 -6.32 5.14 2.83
C LYS A 109 -6.52 3.90 3.70
N ILE A 110 -5.61 3.68 4.64
CA ILE A 110 -5.64 2.56 5.59
C ILE A 110 -6.18 3.06 6.93
N ASN A 111 -7.16 2.35 7.49
CA ASN A 111 -7.78 2.60 8.80
C ASN A 111 -8.17 4.06 9.04
N ASP A 112 -8.52 4.78 7.98
CA ASP A 112 -8.83 6.21 8.04
C ASP A 112 -7.71 7.14 8.57
N VAL A 113 -6.47 6.65 8.71
CA VAL A 113 -5.36 7.40 9.31
C VAL A 113 -4.11 7.52 8.44
N TYR A 114 -3.87 6.56 7.54
CA TYR A 114 -2.67 6.52 6.71
C TYR A 114 -3.04 6.56 5.23
N SER A 115 -2.68 7.64 4.54
CA SER A 115 -2.89 7.81 3.10
C SER A 115 -1.59 7.61 2.34
N ASP A 116 -1.63 6.83 1.27
CA ASP A 116 -0.49 6.56 0.41
C ASP A 116 -0.95 6.15 -0.99
N ASP A 117 0.00 6.02 -1.89
CA ASP A 117 -0.22 5.59 -3.27
C ASP A 117 0.73 4.46 -3.66
N THR A 118 0.37 3.73 -4.71
CA THR A 118 1.28 2.80 -5.38
C THR A 118 1.08 2.83 -6.88
N SER A 119 2.18 2.76 -7.61
CA SER A 119 2.19 2.54 -9.06
C SER A 119 2.12 1.06 -9.40
N LEU A 120 1.23 0.69 -10.31
CA LEU A 120 1.10 -0.64 -10.87
C LEU A 120 1.75 -0.66 -12.25
N SER A 121 2.97 -1.19 -12.32
CA SER A 121 3.76 -1.24 -13.55
C SER A 121 4.26 -2.65 -13.92
N ILE A 122 4.26 -3.59 -12.96
CA ILE A 122 4.82 -4.93 -13.16
C ILE A 122 3.83 -6.02 -12.72
N ILE A 123 3.54 -6.94 -13.63
CA ILE A 123 2.85 -8.20 -13.33
C ILE A 123 3.88 -9.31 -13.23
N SER A 124 3.82 -10.11 -12.17
CA SER A 124 4.64 -11.30 -12.02
C SER A 124 4.32 -12.33 -13.11
N ALA A 125 5.33 -12.74 -13.88
CA ALA A 125 5.19 -13.78 -14.90
C ALA A 125 4.84 -15.16 -14.30
N GLU A 126 5.15 -15.36 -13.02
CA GLU A 126 4.92 -16.61 -12.30
C GLU A 126 3.48 -16.71 -11.79
N THR A 127 2.99 -15.64 -11.15
CA THR A 127 1.69 -15.64 -10.47
C THR A 127 0.58 -14.97 -11.27
N GLY A 128 0.93 -14.19 -12.30
CA GLY A 128 -0.03 -13.36 -13.05
C GLY A 128 -0.63 -12.21 -12.23
N LYS A 129 -0.08 -11.93 -11.03
CA LYS A 129 -0.54 -10.86 -10.13
C LYS A 129 0.35 -9.62 -10.22
N TRP A 130 -0.23 -8.48 -9.87
CA TRP A 130 0.50 -7.24 -9.68
C TRP A 130 1.57 -7.37 -8.59
N LEU A 131 2.74 -6.79 -8.86
CA LEU A 131 3.76 -6.58 -7.84
C LEU A 131 3.56 -5.19 -7.23
N TYR A 132 3.30 -5.17 -5.93
CA TYR A 132 3.15 -3.93 -5.18
C TYR A 132 4.45 -3.57 -4.47
N SER A 133 4.85 -2.31 -4.57
CA SER A 133 6.01 -1.77 -3.87
C SER A 133 5.59 -0.52 -3.11
N PHE A 134 5.76 -0.54 -1.80
CA PHE A 134 5.46 0.59 -0.93
C PHE A 134 6.73 1.13 -0.31
N ASN A 135 6.79 2.45 -0.17
CA ASN A 135 7.87 3.08 0.57
C ASN A 135 7.60 2.96 2.08
N SER A 136 7.95 1.79 2.65
CA SER A 136 7.62 1.34 4.01
C SER A 136 8.34 2.09 5.14
N MET A 137 8.73 3.35 4.93
CA MET A 137 9.36 4.22 5.92
C MET A 137 8.80 5.64 5.92
N ASN A 138 7.86 5.94 5.02
CA ASN A 138 7.19 7.23 5.00
C ASN A 138 6.31 7.39 6.23
N ASN A 139 6.55 8.48 6.98
CA ASN A 139 5.65 8.92 8.02
C ASN A 139 4.51 9.73 7.39
N ARG A 140 3.29 9.22 7.52
CA ARG A 140 2.06 9.90 7.09
C ARG A 140 1.22 10.10 8.35
N ASN A 141 0.98 11.35 8.75
CA ASN A 141 0.17 11.69 9.93
C ASN A 141 0.58 10.97 11.23
N GLY A 142 1.88 10.72 11.43
CA GLY A 142 2.39 10.03 12.63
C GLY A 142 2.41 8.50 12.53
N TYR A 143 1.86 7.93 11.46
CA TYR A 143 1.85 6.50 11.18
C TYR A 143 2.92 6.13 10.16
N VAL A 144 3.47 4.93 10.31
CA VAL A 144 4.43 4.32 9.37
C VAL A 144 3.92 2.94 8.97
N LEU A 145 3.90 2.65 7.68
CA LEU A 145 3.57 1.34 7.12
C LEU A 145 4.79 0.42 7.18
N GLU A 146 4.69 -0.71 7.88
CA GLU A 146 5.77 -1.67 8.09
C GLU A 146 5.37 -3.06 7.58
N ARG A 147 6.29 -3.76 6.92
CA ARG A 147 6.08 -5.16 6.54
C ARG A 147 6.07 -6.04 7.80
N LYS A 148 5.06 -6.91 7.90
CA LYS A 148 4.94 -7.93 8.95
C LYS A 148 6.11 -8.90 8.87
N GLU A 149 6.58 -9.37 10.02
CA GLU A 149 7.63 -10.40 10.08
C GLU A 149 7.15 -11.74 9.50
N LYS A 150 5.84 -12.02 9.60
CA LYS A 150 5.18 -13.16 8.98
C LYS A 150 3.94 -12.68 8.24
N SER A 151 3.83 -13.02 6.96
CA SER A 151 2.63 -12.78 6.17
C SER A 151 1.54 -13.80 6.52
N THR A 152 0.31 -13.46 6.16
CA THR A 152 -0.84 -14.39 6.16
C THR A 152 -1.38 -14.56 4.74
N ASP A 153 -2.27 -15.54 4.54
CA ASP A 153 -2.97 -15.73 3.26
C ASP A 153 -4.50 -15.58 3.44
N LYS A 154 -4.90 -14.70 4.36
CA LYS A 154 -6.31 -14.47 4.69
C LYS A 154 -6.91 -13.47 3.71
N LYS A 155 -8.20 -13.62 3.42
CA LYS A 155 -8.95 -12.60 2.71
C LYS A 155 -9.43 -11.54 3.70
N MET A 156 -9.21 -10.28 3.35
CA MET A 156 -9.86 -9.15 4.00
C MET A 156 -11.36 -9.27 3.74
N ALA A 157 -12.17 -8.98 4.77
CA ALA A 157 -13.62 -8.97 4.63
C ALA A 157 -14.02 -7.87 3.64
N GLU A 158 -14.96 -8.17 2.73
CA GLU A 158 -15.31 -7.29 1.61
C GLU A 158 -15.90 -5.96 2.11
N GLU A 159 -16.66 -5.99 3.21
CA GLU A 159 -17.20 -4.81 3.88
C GLU A 159 -16.13 -3.82 4.36
N ASN A 160 -14.88 -4.27 4.51
CA ASN A 160 -13.76 -3.45 4.93
C ASN A 160 -12.92 -2.92 3.75
N ILE A 161 -13.33 -3.22 2.52
CA ILE A 161 -12.74 -2.71 1.28
C ILE A 161 -13.70 -1.67 0.70
N ILE A 162 -13.33 -0.40 0.77
CA ILE A 162 -14.13 0.69 0.20
C ILE A 162 -13.66 0.97 -1.22
N TYR A 163 -14.43 0.51 -2.20
CA TYR A 163 -14.11 0.63 -3.62
C TYR A 163 -14.34 2.05 -4.17
N ASN A 164 -13.42 2.51 -5.02
CA ASN A 164 -13.64 3.64 -5.92
C ASN A 164 -14.25 3.14 -7.24
N ASN A 165 -15.42 3.71 -7.58
CA ASN A 165 -16.21 3.37 -8.77
C ASN A 165 -16.20 4.48 -9.85
N LYS A 166 -15.33 5.48 -9.73
CA LYS A 166 -15.26 6.64 -10.65
C LYS A 166 -14.47 6.36 -11.92
N GLY A 167 -13.69 5.28 -11.96
CA GLY A 167 -12.76 4.98 -13.05
C GLY A 167 -11.40 5.65 -12.87
N VAL A 168 -10.61 5.69 -13.95
CA VAL A 168 -9.28 6.33 -13.99
C VAL A 168 -9.44 7.81 -14.37
N GLU A 169 -8.86 8.70 -13.58
CA GLU A 169 -8.84 10.15 -13.76
C GLU A 169 -7.56 10.67 -14.43
#